data_AF-A0A3D8Q188-F1
#
_entry.id   AF-A0A3D8Q188-F1
#
_cell.length_a   1.000
_cell.length_b   1.000
_cell.length_c   1.000
_cell.angle_alpha   90.00
_cell.angle_beta   90.00
_cell.angle_gamma   90.00
#
_symmetry.space_group_name_H-M   'P 1'
#
loop_
_entity.id
_entity.type
_entity.pdbx_description
1 polymer ?
#
loop_
_entity_poly.entity_id
_entity_poly.type
_entity_poly.pdbx_seq_one_letter_code
_entity_poly.pdbx_strand_id
1 'polypeptide(L)'
;MLFFCGKDYINEKLVLEIERQFPKLIIVGYHHCAFELTDTLIAENVRRSDADIVFVSLNGNEQEQWIANTSASRKKGLFIGVGERFDILAGKMKRVLDQWVKLNLDWLYRMLARPSCIKHAGKGVSIPAKIILGKV
;
A
#
# COMPACT_ATOMS: atom_id res chain seq x y z
N MET A 1 -12.65 12.02 -8.31
CA MET A 1 -11.87 11.35 -9.36
C MET A 1 -10.63 10.71 -8.74
N LEU A 2 -10.43 9.40 -8.93
CA LEU A 2 -9.38 8.61 -8.30
C LEU A 2 -8.36 8.12 -9.31
N PHE A 3 -7.09 8.12 -8.93
CA PHE A 3 -6.00 7.52 -9.69
C PHE A 3 -5.22 6.51 -8.84
N PHE A 4 -4.87 5.36 -9.40
CA PHE A 4 -4.13 4.30 -8.71
C PHE A 4 -2.74 4.08 -9.33
N CYS A 5 -1.71 4.15 -8.50
CA CYS A 5 -0.32 3.94 -8.88
C CYS A 5 0.20 2.73 -8.11
N GLY A 6 0.53 1.64 -8.81
CA GLY A 6 0.79 0.34 -8.21
C GLY A 6 1.26 -0.71 -9.21
N LYS A 7 1.21 -2.00 -8.85
CA LYS A 7 1.54 -3.09 -9.80
C LYS A 7 0.38 -3.33 -10.76
N ASP A 8 0.65 -3.60 -12.04
CA ASP A 8 -0.42 -3.67 -13.06
C ASP A 8 -1.50 -4.70 -12.74
N TYR A 9 -1.10 -5.94 -12.48
CA TYR A 9 -2.05 -7.01 -12.13
C TYR A 9 -2.82 -6.76 -10.83
N ILE A 10 -2.35 -5.85 -9.97
CA ILE A 10 -3.06 -5.42 -8.75
C ILE A 10 -4.05 -4.30 -9.08
N ASN A 11 -3.63 -3.33 -9.90
CA ASN A 11 -4.47 -2.21 -10.30
C ASN A 11 -5.73 -2.69 -11.03
N GLU A 12 -5.60 -3.62 -11.98
CA GLU A 12 -6.77 -4.15 -12.71
C GLU A 12 -7.80 -4.77 -11.77
N LYS A 13 -7.36 -5.63 -10.85
CA LYS A 13 -8.23 -6.26 -9.85
C LYS A 13 -8.83 -5.24 -8.89
N LEU A 14 -8.04 -4.25 -8.49
CA LEU A 14 -8.45 -3.18 -7.57
C LEU A 14 -9.55 -2.32 -8.20
N VAL A 15 -9.39 -1.93 -9.46
CA VAL A 15 -10.37 -1.13 -10.20
C VAL A 15 -11.70 -1.87 -10.27
N LEU A 16 -11.68 -3.14 -10.69
CA LEU A 16 -12.88 -3.97 -10.75
C LEU A 16 -13.59 -4.07 -9.39
N GLU A 17 -12.83 -4.28 -8.32
CA GLU A 17 -13.41 -4.42 -6.98
C GLU A 17 -13.95 -3.08 -6.44
N ILE A 18 -13.30 -1.96 -6.74
CA ILE A 18 -13.78 -0.63 -6.35
C ILE A 18 -15.03 -0.26 -7.13
N GLU A 19 -15.08 -0.51 -8.44
CA GLU A 19 -16.29 -0.27 -9.24
C GLU A 19 -17.46 -1.12 -8.74
N ARG A 20 -17.18 -2.36 -8.33
CA ARG A 20 -18.18 -3.26 -7.75
C ARG A 20 -18.69 -2.80 -6.38
N GLN A 21 -17.80 -2.40 -5.48
CA GLN A 21 -18.17 -2.00 -4.11
C GLN A 21 -18.67 -0.56 -4.02
N PHE A 22 -18.18 0.32 -4.89
CA PHE A 22 -18.39 1.76 -4.84
C PHE A 22 -18.70 2.33 -6.24
N PRO A 23 -19.86 2.02 -6.83
CA PRO A 23 -20.19 2.35 -8.22
C PRO A 23 -20.31 3.86 -8.52
N LYS A 24 -20.33 4.71 -7.48
CA LYS A 24 -20.36 6.17 -7.61
C LYS A 24 -18.97 6.80 -7.69
N LEU A 25 -17.90 6.03 -7.44
CA LEU A 25 -16.54 6.55 -7.53
C LEU A 25 -16.08 6.57 -8.98
N ILE A 26 -15.54 7.71 -9.39
CA ILE A 26 -14.99 7.91 -10.74
C ILE A 26 -13.50 7.60 -10.69
N ILE A 27 -13.08 6.56 -11.40
CA ILE A 27 -11.68 6.20 -11.59
C ILE A 27 -11.23 6.82 -12.90
N VAL A 28 -10.26 7.73 -12.85
CA VAL A 28 -9.76 8.45 -14.04
C VAL A 28 -8.53 7.78 -14.66
N GLY A 29 -7.94 6.81 -13.95
CA GLY A 29 -6.86 6.01 -14.48
C GLY A 29 -6.13 5.20 -13.42
N TYR A 30 -5.26 4.33 -13.90
CA TYR A 30 -4.28 3.63 -13.09
C TYR A 30 -3.00 3.45 -13.91
N HIS A 31 -1.86 3.26 -13.24
CA HIS A 31 -0.58 3.08 -13.92
C HIS A 31 0.35 2.16 -13.15
N HIS A 32 1.21 1.46 -13.89
CA HIS A 32 2.32 0.73 -13.29
C HIS A 32 3.29 1.70 -12.62
N CYS A 33 3.62 1.46 -11.36
CA CYS A 33 4.64 2.26 -10.68
C CYS A 33 5.78 1.34 -10.26
N ALA A 34 6.86 1.38 -11.05
CA ALA A 34 8.12 0.71 -10.79
C ALA A 34 9.20 1.74 -10.40
N PHE A 35 10.21 1.26 -9.67
CA PHE A 35 11.24 2.00 -8.94
C PHE A 35 12.26 2.74 -9.83
N GLU A 36 11.80 3.57 -10.75
CA GLU A 36 12.65 4.60 -11.34
C GLU A 36 12.05 5.95 -10.94
N LEU A 37 12.58 6.54 -9.86
CA LEU A 37 12.27 7.91 -9.40
C LEU A 37 12.44 8.96 -10.52
N THR A 38 13.19 8.62 -11.56
CA THR A 38 13.42 9.42 -12.76
C THR A 38 12.29 9.34 -13.80
N ASP A 39 11.34 8.42 -13.63
CA ASP A 39 10.26 8.22 -14.60
C ASP A 39 9.21 9.33 -14.49
N THR A 40 9.52 10.43 -15.18
CA THR A 40 8.65 11.60 -15.30
C THR A 40 7.32 11.30 -15.99
N LEU A 41 7.22 10.18 -16.72
CA LEU A 41 6.03 9.80 -17.46
C LEU A 41 4.85 9.54 -16.53
N ILE A 42 5.08 8.85 -15.41
CA ILE A 42 4.03 8.55 -14.42
C ILE A 42 3.53 9.84 -13.78
N ALA A 43 4.45 10.71 -13.37
CA ALA A 43 4.10 12.00 -12.77
C ALA A 43 3.28 12.86 -13.76
N GLU A 44 3.62 12.80 -15.05
CA GLU A 44 2.89 13.52 -16.10
C GLU A 44 1.50 12.91 -16.38
N ASN A 45 1.39 11.59 -16.42
CA ASN A 45 0.10 10.89 -16.54
C ASN A 45 -0.83 11.24 -15.38
N VAL A 46 -0.31 11.23 -14.15
CA VAL A 46 -1.06 11.66 -12.96
C VAL A 46 -1.46 13.13 -13.07
N ARG A 47 -0.57 14.01 -13.55
CA ARG A 47 -0.89 15.43 -13.77
C ARG A 47 -2.00 15.63 -14.80
N ARG A 48 -2.00 14.87 -15.90
CA ARG A 48 -3.01 14.93 -16.96
C ARG A 48 -4.35 14.30 -16.58
N SER A 49 -4.36 13.38 -15.61
CA SER A 49 -5.58 12.66 -15.20
C SER A 49 -6.63 13.52 -14.48
N ASP A 50 -6.27 14.74 -14.07
CA ASP A 50 -7.07 15.63 -13.21
C ASP A 50 -7.62 14.97 -11.91
N ALA A 51 -6.98 13.90 -11.44
CA ALA A 51 -7.42 13.16 -10.26
C ALA A 51 -7.46 14.04 -8.99
N ASP A 52 -8.50 13.88 -8.18
CA ASP A 52 -8.65 14.54 -6.88
C ASP A 52 -7.91 13.78 -5.78
N ILE A 53 -7.79 12.47 -5.91
CA ILE A 53 -7.04 11.63 -4.99
C ILE A 53 -6.18 10.65 -5.80
N VAL A 54 -4.90 10.56 -5.44
CA VAL A 54 -3.92 9.66 -6.04
C VAL A 54 -3.44 8.70 -4.97
N PHE A 55 -3.75 7.43 -5.12
CA PHE A 55 -3.28 6.38 -4.22
C PHE A 55 -2.01 5.76 -4.78
N VAL A 56 -0.96 5.73 -3.97
CA VAL A 56 0.36 5.23 -4.33
C VAL A 56 0.68 4.00 -3.49
N SER A 57 0.89 2.87 -4.13
CA SER A 57 1.26 1.60 -3.52
C SER A 57 2.72 1.27 -3.85
N LEU A 58 3.63 2.00 -3.23
CA LEU A 58 5.07 1.77 -3.32
C LEU A 58 5.62 1.37 -1.94
N ASN A 59 6.78 0.72 -1.92
CA ASN A 59 7.40 0.30 -0.66
C ASN A 59 8.61 1.20 -0.35
N GLY A 60 8.75 1.61 0.91
CA GLY A 60 9.93 2.31 1.41
C GLY A 60 9.92 3.83 1.21
N ASN A 61 11.05 4.45 1.56
CA ASN A 61 11.23 5.92 1.60
C ASN A 61 11.02 6.59 0.22
N GLU A 62 11.24 5.85 -0.86
CA GLU A 62 11.07 6.34 -2.22
C GLU A 62 9.63 6.72 -2.54
N GLN A 63 8.65 6.06 -1.91
CA GLN A 63 7.24 6.43 -2.05
C GLN A 63 7.00 7.87 -1.61
N GLU A 64 7.50 8.23 -0.43
CA GLU A 64 7.29 9.55 0.17
C GLU A 64 8.01 10.63 -0.64
N GLN A 65 9.23 10.33 -1.11
CA GLN A 65 9.98 11.24 -1.99
C GLN A 65 9.27 11.45 -3.33
N TRP A 66 8.75 10.39 -3.96
CA TRP A 66 8.02 10.50 -5.21
C TRP A 66 6.73 11.31 -5.05
N ILE A 67 5.99 11.07 -3.95
CA ILE A 67 4.79 11.85 -3.61
C ILE A 67 5.16 13.32 -3.41
N ALA A 68 6.21 13.61 -2.63
CA ALA A 68 6.65 14.98 -2.38
C ALA A 68 7.03 15.70 -3.68
N ASN A 69 7.82 15.06 -4.53
CA ASN A 69 8.27 15.63 -5.81
C ASN A 69 7.10 15.84 -6.79
N THR A 70 6.20 14.86 -6.91
CA THR A 70 5.08 14.92 -7.85
C THR A 70 4.03 15.93 -7.39
N SER A 71 3.71 15.94 -6.09
CA SER A 71 2.73 16.86 -5.51
C SER A 71 3.22 18.30 -5.46
N ALA A 72 4.51 18.55 -5.25
CA ALA A 72 5.08 19.91 -5.25
C ALA A 72 4.80 20.67 -6.57
N SER A 73 4.72 19.94 -7.69
CA SER A 73 4.43 20.52 -9.00
C SER A 73 2.93 20.76 -9.28
N ARG A 74 2.02 20.37 -8.37
CA ARG A 74 0.56 20.36 -8.60
C ARG A 74 -0.20 21.05 -7.47
N LYS A 75 -1.10 21.98 -7.82
CA LYS A 75 -1.95 22.69 -6.85
C LYS A 75 -3.21 21.92 -6.42
N LYS A 76 -3.53 20.81 -7.09
CA LYS A 76 -4.76 20.03 -6.91
C LYS A 76 -4.42 18.55 -6.72
N GLY A 77 -5.17 17.88 -5.88
CA GLY A 77 -5.09 16.43 -5.70
C GLY A 77 -4.35 16.02 -4.44
N LEU A 78 -4.97 15.16 -3.63
CA LEU A 78 -4.39 14.57 -2.44
C LEU A 78 -3.64 13.28 -2.80
N PHE A 79 -2.39 13.16 -2.38
CA PHE A 79 -1.59 11.96 -2.59
C PHE A 79 -1.54 11.14 -1.30
N ILE A 80 -1.88 9.86 -1.40
CA ILE A 80 -1.94 8.96 -0.24
C ILE A 80 -1.04 7.75 -0.52
N GLY A 81 0.01 7.62 0.28
CA GLY A 81 0.82 6.42 0.33
C GLY A 81 0.09 5.29 1.06
N VAL A 82 -0.24 4.23 0.35
CA VAL A 82 -1.00 3.08 0.87
C VAL A 82 -0.11 1.85 1.05
N GLY A 83 1.06 1.81 0.40
CA GLY A 83 1.94 0.65 0.38
C GLY A 83 1.19 -0.61 -0.04
N GLU A 84 1.50 -1.74 0.60
CA GLU A 84 0.96 -3.07 0.22
C GLU A 84 -0.52 -3.29 0.55
N ARG A 85 -1.26 -2.26 0.97
CA ARG A 85 -2.71 -2.38 1.25
C ARG A 85 -3.51 -2.71 0.00
N PHE A 86 -3.02 -2.33 -1.18
CA PHE A 86 -3.66 -2.70 -2.45
C PHE A 86 -3.72 -4.22 -2.66
N ASP A 87 -2.69 -4.97 -2.26
CA ASP A 87 -2.72 -6.44 -2.34
C ASP A 87 -3.84 -7.05 -1.48
N ILE A 88 -4.22 -6.42 -0.37
CA ILE A 88 -5.35 -6.87 0.48
C ILE A 88 -6.67 -6.53 -0.21
N LEU A 89 -6.80 -5.30 -0.71
CA LEU A 89 -8.05 -4.82 -1.31
C LEU A 89 -8.34 -5.49 -2.67
N ALA A 90 -7.29 -5.82 -3.44
CA ALA A 90 -7.37 -6.63 -4.66
C ALA A 90 -7.61 -8.13 -4.38
N GLY A 91 -7.87 -8.51 -3.12
CA GLY A 91 -8.21 -9.89 -2.71
C GLY A 91 -7.04 -10.88 -2.74
N LYS A 92 -5.81 -10.42 -2.95
CA LYS A 92 -4.63 -11.29 -3.06
C LYS A 92 -4.05 -11.68 -1.70
N MET A 93 -4.05 -10.75 -0.74
CA MET A 93 -3.72 -11.08 0.65
C MET A 93 -5.02 -11.22 1.44
N LYS A 94 -5.22 -12.40 2.06
CA LYS A 94 -6.31 -12.59 3.01
C LYS A 94 -6.14 -11.61 4.16
N ARG A 95 -7.19 -10.86 4.46
CA ARG A 95 -7.31 -10.09 5.70
C ARG A 95 -7.04 -11.06 6.86
N VAL A 96 -6.24 -10.63 7.84
CA VAL A 96 -5.99 -11.40 9.05
C VAL A 96 -7.34 -11.81 9.64
N LEU A 97 -7.54 -13.12 9.84
CA LEU A 97 -8.77 -13.66 10.43
C LEU A 97 -9.04 -12.96 11.77
N ASP A 98 -10.28 -12.56 12.02
CA ASP A 98 -10.64 -11.78 13.21
C ASP A 98 -10.25 -12.47 14.53
N GLN A 99 -10.17 -13.80 14.53
CA GLN A 99 -9.68 -14.59 15.66
C GLN A 99 -8.24 -14.24 16.06
N TRP A 100 -7.35 -14.02 15.10
CA TRP A 100 -5.95 -13.65 15.37
C TRP A 100 -5.83 -12.22 15.90
N VAL A 101 -6.69 -11.32 15.39
CA VAL A 101 -6.78 -9.93 15.89
C VAL A 101 -7.30 -9.93 17.34
N LYS A 102 -8.34 -10.71 17.64
CA LYS A 102 -8.87 -10.87 19.01
C LYS A 102 -7.85 -11.43 19.99
N LEU A 103 -6.92 -12.25 19.50
CA LEU A 103 -5.84 -12.84 20.30
C LEU A 103 -4.58 -11.94 20.39
N ASN A 104 -4.58 -10.74 19.77
CA ASN A 104 -3.38 -9.90 19.60
C ASN A 104 -2.20 -10.64 18.95
N LEU A 105 -2.48 -11.62 18.09
CA LEU A 105 -1.51 -12.46 17.37
C LEU A 105 -1.42 -12.12 15.88
N ASP A 106 -1.95 -10.99 15.46
CA ASP A 106 -1.89 -10.55 14.06
C ASP A 106 -0.44 -10.41 13.57
N TRP A 107 0.49 -10.01 14.46
CA TRP A 107 1.93 -9.97 14.17
C TRP A 107 2.51 -11.35 13.82
N LEU A 108 2.08 -12.42 14.51
CA LEU A 108 2.57 -13.77 14.30
C LEU A 108 2.05 -14.32 12.97
N TYR A 109 0.79 -14.06 12.66
CA TYR A 109 0.22 -14.38 11.34
C TYR A 109 0.97 -13.67 10.21
N ARG A 110 1.27 -12.37 10.36
CA ARG A 110 2.04 -11.59 9.37
C ARG A 110 3.46 -12.11 9.20
N MET A 111 4.11 -12.54 10.28
CA MET A 111 5.44 -13.18 10.21
C MET A 111 5.38 -14.52 9.45
N LEU A 112 4.41 -15.38 9.75
CA LEU A 112 4.25 -16.67 9.09
C LEU A 112 3.90 -16.51 7.60
N ALA A 113 3.08 -15.51 7.26
CA ALA A 113 2.73 -15.19 5.88
C ALA A 113 3.91 -14.66 5.04
N ARG A 114 4.99 -14.19 5.68
CA ARG A 114 6.18 -13.66 5.00
C ARG A 114 7.47 -14.26 5.56
N PRO A 115 7.87 -15.45 5.07
CA PRO A 115 9.08 -16.12 5.57
C PRO A 115 10.38 -15.31 5.35
N SER A 116 10.39 -14.35 4.41
CA SER A 116 11.50 -13.40 4.23
C SER A 116 11.66 -12.37 5.37
N CYS A 117 10.59 -12.04 6.09
CA CYS A 117 10.65 -11.18 7.28
C CYS A 117 11.31 -11.90 8.47
N ILE A 118 11.19 -13.22 8.56
CA ILE A 118 11.80 -14.04 9.62
C ILE A 118 13.33 -13.91 9.62
N LYS A 119 13.94 -13.76 8.44
CA LYS A 119 15.40 -13.58 8.29
C LYS A 119 15.93 -12.29 8.93
N HIS A 120 15.09 -11.25 9.02
CA HIS A 120 15.42 -9.98 9.68
C HIS A 120 14.93 -9.91 11.13
N ALA A 121 14.02 -10.82 11.52
CA ALA A 121 13.44 -10.87 12.87
C ALA A 121 14.41 -11.35 13.96
N GLY A 122 15.61 -11.83 13.61
CA GLY A 122 16.64 -12.27 14.57
C GLY A 122 17.06 -11.22 15.61
N LYS A 123 16.69 -9.95 15.45
CA LYS A 123 16.91 -8.87 16.43
C LYS A 123 15.63 -8.42 17.17
N GLY A 124 14.44 -8.84 16.74
CA GLY A 124 13.13 -8.33 17.24
C GLY A 124 12.32 -9.28 18.13
N VAL A 125 12.77 -10.52 18.31
CA VAL A 125 12.09 -11.53 19.16
C VAL A 125 12.13 -11.18 20.66
N SER A 126 12.94 -10.19 21.05
CA SER A 126 13.15 -9.82 22.46
C SER A 126 11.99 -9.06 23.10
N ILE A 127 11.06 -8.49 22.32
CA ILE A 127 9.97 -7.66 22.86
C ILE A 127 8.81 -8.53 23.38
N PRO A 128 8.23 -9.47 22.61
CA PRO A 128 7.15 -10.31 23.14
C PRO A 128 7.63 -11.26 24.25
N ALA A 129 8.88 -11.72 24.23
CA ALA A 129 9.46 -12.56 25.28
C ALA A 129 9.55 -11.83 26.64
N LYS A 130 9.87 -10.53 26.64
CA LYS A 130 9.94 -9.72 27.88
C LYS A 130 8.57 -9.46 28.51
N ILE A 131 7.53 -9.34 27.68
CA ILE A 131 6.14 -9.16 28.14
C ILE A 131 5.61 -10.44 28.78
N ILE A 132 5.93 -11.62 28.20
CA ILE A 132 5.50 -12.93 28.74
C ILE A 132 6.30 -13.31 30.01
N LEU A 133 7.54 -12.83 30.16
CA LEU A 133 8.40 -13.09 31.33
C LEU A 133 8.20 -12.10 32.50
N GLY A 134 7.23 -11.19 32.43
CA GLY A 134 6.90 -10.29 33.54
C GLY A 134 8.03 -9.38 34.02
N LYS A 135 8.98 -9.02 33.12
CA LYS A 135 10.11 -8.11 33.43
C LYS A 135 9.88 -6.71 32.86
N VAL A 136 8.75 -6.10 33.20
CA VAL A 136 8.50 -4.65 33.09
C VAL A 136 8.18 -4.13 34.48
#